data_AF-A0A662PHB6-F1
#
_entry.id   AF-A0A662PHB6-F1
#
_cell.length_a   1.000
_cell.length_b   1.000
_cell.length_c   1.000
_cell.angle_alpha   90.00
_cell.angle_beta   90.00
_cell.angle_gamma   90.00
#
_symmetry.space_group_name_H-M   'P 1'
#
loop_
_entity.id
_entity.type
_entity.pdbx_description
1 polymer ?
#
loop_
_entity_poly.entity_id
_entity_poly.type
_entity_poly.pdbx_seq_one_letter_code
_entity_poly.pdbx_strand_id
1 'polypeptide(L)'
;MPSPPIYIMIGWFSTGRDKAARDLLEYIVKKGIDISFVFCNREKGESEESDRFTNLVESYGFDLICFSSRKFLPELRKKDKKKWRTLYDTEILDLIPHVKLNILAGYMLILSPIACDTL
;
A
#
# COMPACT_ATOMS: atom_id res chain seq x y z
N MET A 1 -16.35 -28.21 -19.42
CA MET A 1 -15.13 -27.42 -19.66
C MET A 1 -14.64 -26.94 -18.31
N PRO A 2 -13.35 -27.08 -17.95
CA PRO A 2 -12.84 -26.44 -16.75
C PRO A 2 -12.97 -24.92 -16.92
N SER A 3 -13.40 -24.24 -15.85
CA SER A 3 -13.40 -22.78 -15.79
C SER A 3 -11.97 -22.26 -16.05
N PRO A 4 -11.80 -21.15 -16.79
CA PRO A 4 -10.49 -20.55 -16.96
C PRO A 4 -9.88 -20.21 -15.58
N PRO A 5 -8.55 -20.29 -15.42
CA PRO A 5 -7.90 -19.90 -14.18
C PRO A 5 -8.27 -18.45 -13.84
N ILE A 6 -8.68 -18.23 -12.60
CA ILE A 6 -8.94 -16.88 -12.10
C ILE A 6 -7.58 -16.23 -11.88
N TYR A 7 -7.17 -15.36 -12.79
CA TYR A 7 -6.05 -14.44 -12.56
C TYR A 7 -6.54 -13.36 -11.59
N ILE A 8 -6.08 -13.42 -10.34
CA ILE A 8 -6.39 -12.40 -9.32
C ILE A 8 -5.20 -11.45 -9.28
N MET A 9 -5.39 -10.24 -9.78
CA MET A 9 -4.46 -9.14 -9.54
C MET A 9 -4.73 -8.57 -8.16
N ILE A 10 -3.68 -8.45 -7.34
CA ILE A 10 -3.78 -7.95 -5.96
C ILE A 10 -3.34 -6.49 -5.86
N GLY A 11 -3.92 -5.77 -4.91
CA GLY A 11 -3.38 -4.50 -4.42
C GLY A 11 -2.40 -4.76 -3.28
N TRP A 12 -1.25 -4.10 -3.29
CA TRP A 12 -0.18 -4.34 -2.31
C TRP A 12 0.09 -3.10 -1.48
N PHE A 13 -0.18 -3.14 -0.18
CA PHE A 13 0.00 -2.01 0.73
C PHE A 13 1.24 -2.24 1.59
N SER A 14 2.14 -1.27 1.64
CA SER A 14 3.31 -1.35 2.51
C SER A 14 3.75 0.02 3.04
N THR A 15 4.49 0.00 4.14
CA THR A 15 5.26 1.18 4.58
C THR A 15 6.69 1.19 4.06
N GLY A 16 7.16 0.08 3.46
CA GLY A 16 8.56 -0.05 3.02
C GLY A 16 9.54 0.21 4.16
N ARG A 17 9.19 -0.20 5.39
CA ARG A 17 9.89 0.26 6.60
C ARG A 17 11.32 -0.28 6.71
N ASP A 18 11.56 -1.45 6.17
CA ASP A 18 12.80 -2.21 6.36
C ASP A 18 13.07 -3.16 5.18
N LYS A 19 14.18 -3.88 5.26
CA LYS A 19 14.58 -4.88 4.27
C LYS A 19 13.53 -5.99 4.09
N ALA A 20 12.82 -6.39 5.14
CA ALA A 20 11.86 -7.49 5.04
C ALA A 20 10.67 -7.14 4.13
N ALA A 21 10.26 -5.86 4.10
CA ALA A 21 9.25 -5.38 3.16
C ALA A 21 9.68 -5.58 1.69
N ARG A 22 10.97 -5.34 1.39
CA ARG A 22 11.54 -5.58 0.05
C ARG A 22 11.66 -7.07 -0.24
N ASP A 23 12.24 -7.84 0.68
CA ASP A 23 12.42 -9.29 0.52
C ASP A 23 11.10 -10.02 0.24
N LEU A 24 10.02 -9.61 0.93
CA LEU A 24 8.69 -10.19 0.72
C LEU A 24 8.11 -9.82 -0.66
N LEU A 25 8.26 -8.57 -1.10
CA LEU A 25 7.83 -8.16 -2.44
C LEU A 25 8.58 -8.97 -3.51
N GLU A 26 9.91 -9.03 -3.44
CA GLU A 26 10.72 -9.81 -4.38
C GLU A 26 10.32 -11.29 -4.41
N TYR A 27 10.01 -11.87 -3.24
CA TYR A 27 9.57 -13.26 -3.14
C TYR A 27 8.25 -13.50 -3.88
N ILE A 28 7.26 -12.62 -3.68
CA ILE A 28 5.93 -12.73 -4.30
C ILE A 28 6.02 -12.53 -5.81
N VAL A 29 6.83 -11.56 -6.27
CA VAL A 29 7.10 -11.36 -7.71
C VAL A 29 7.75 -12.61 -8.33
N LYS A 30 8.74 -13.22 -7.65
CA LYS A 30 9.36 -14.48 -8.11
C LYS A 30 8.39 -15.67 -8.14
N LYS A 31 7.29 -15.62 -7.37
CA LYS A 31 6.22 -16.63 -7.41
C LYS A 31 5.22 -16.41 -8.53
N GLY A 32 5.36 -15.34 -9.32
CA GLY A 32 4.47 -15.03 -10.44
C GLY A 32 3.08 -14.57 -9.98
N ILE A 33 2.99 -13.93 -8.82
CA ILE A 33 1.74 -13.31 -8.35
C ILE A 33 1.63 -11.93 -8.99
N ASP A 34 0.51 -11.70 -9.69
CA ASP A 34 0.25 -10.43 -10.38
C ASP A 34 -0.18 -9.34 -9.39
N ILE A 35 0.57 -8.24 -9.36
CA ILE A 35 0.29 -7.06 -8.55
C ILE A 35 -0.26 -5.97 -9.46
N SER A 36 -1.48 -5.49 -9.17
CA SER A 36 -2.10 -4.39 -9.94
C SER A 36 -1.50 -3.04 -9.58
N PHE A 37 -1.28 -2.79 -8.30
CA PHE A 37 -0.69 -1.56 -7.81
C PHE A 37 0.00 -1.82 -6.48
N VAL A 38 0.95 -0.94 -6.15
CA VAL A 38 1.57 -0.87 -4.84
C VAL A 38 1.26 0.47 -4.21
N PHE A 39 0.62 0.46 -3.05
CA PHE A 39 0.43 1.64 -2.22
C PHE A 39 1.52 1.75 -1.15
N CYS A 40 2.14 2.92 -1.05
CA CYS A 40 3.10 3.26 0.00
C CYS A 40 2.63 4.49 0.80
N ASN A 41 2.49 4.35 2.13
CA ASN A 41 2.09 5.48 3.00
C ASN A 41 3.22 6.47 3.33
N ARG A 42 4.31 6.42 2.54
CA ARG A 42 5.48 7.29 2.60
C ARG A 42 5.86 7.71 1.19
N GLU A 43 6.29 8.95 1.05
CA GLU A 43 6.83 9.49 -0.18
C GLU A 43 8.37 9.43 -0.20
N LYS A 44 8.94 9.71 -1.38
CA LYS A 44 10.39 9.80 -1.56
C LYS A 44 11.01 10.82 -0.60
N GLY A 45 12.14 10.46 -0.01
CA GLY A 45 12.89 11.30 0.94
C GLY A 45 12.35 11.26 2.37
N GLU A 46 11.33 10.45 2.66
CA GLU A 46 10.86 10.28 4.04
C GLU A 46 11.75 9.35 4.87
N SER A 47 12.35 8.34 4.23
CA SER A 47 13.29 7.39 4.83
C SER A 47 14.05 6.63 3.75
N GLU A 48 15.33 6.33 3.98
CA GLU A 48 16.15 5.54 3.05
C GLU A 48 15.56 4.16 2.74
N GLU A 49 14.96 3.48 3.73
CA GLU A 49 14.38 2.16 3.50
C GLU A 49 13.12 2.21 2.63
N SER A 50 12.24 3.21 2.85
CA SER A 50 11.08 3.38 1.97
C SER A 50 11.49 3.84 0.58
N ASP A 51 12.55 4.65 0.45
CA ASP A 51 13.09 5.06 -0.84
C ASP A 51 13.67 3.89 -1.63
N ARG A 52 14.30 2.92 -0.95
CA ARG A 52 14.75 1.66 -1.56
C ARG A 52 13.56 0.79 -1.95
N PHE A 53 12.51 0.75 -1.13
CA PHE A 53 11.29 0.00 -1.43
C PHE A 53 10.57 0.55 -2.66
N THR A 54 10.35 1.86 -2.75
CA THR A 54 9.69 2.48 -3.91
C THR A 54 10.50 2.28 -5.19
N ASN A 55 11.82 2.45 -5.13
CA ASN A 55 12.69 2.19 -6.28
C ASN A 55 12.60 0.74 -6.77
N LEU A 56 12.49 -0.22 -5.84
CA LEU A 56 12.32 -1.63 -6.19
C LEU A 56 10.98 -1.87 -6.89
N VAL A 57 9.89 -1.30 -6.36
CA VAL A 57 8.56 -1.37 -6.99
C VAL A 57 8.58 -0.81 -8.41
N GLU A 58 9.16 0.37 -8.59
CA GLU A 58 9.30 1.02 -9.91
C GLU A 58 10.15 0.17 -10.86
N SER A 59 11.20 -0.49 -10.37
CA SER A 59 12.05 -1.36 -11.18
C SER A 59 11.32 -2.61 -11.73
N TYR A 60 10.23 -3.03 -11.07
CA TYR A 60 9.34 -4.08 -11.57
C TYR A 60 8.26 -3.56 -12.53
N GLY A 61 8.16 -2.24 -12.71
CA GLY A 61 7.15 -1.61 -13.58
C GLY A 61 5.74 -1.62 -13.01
N PHE A 62 5.58 -1.78 -11.69
CA PHE A 62 4.27 -1.70 -11.05
C PHE A 62 3.80 -0.26 -10.90
N ASP A 63 2.48 -0.05 -10.93
CA ASP A 63 1.87 1.23 -10.60
C ASP A 63 2.09 1.54 -9.11
N LEU A 64 3.00 2.47 -8.83
CA LEU A 64 3.33 2.92 -7.48
C LEU A 64 2.50 4.16 -7.11
N ILE A 65 1.73 4.05 -6.04
CA ILE A 65 0.94 5.14 -5.47
C ILE A 65 1.52 5.49 -4.10
N CYS A 66 2.10 6.68 -3.99
CA CYS A 66 2.62 7.19 -2.73
C CYS A 66 1.68 8.26 -2.15
N PHE A 67 1.29 8.12 -0.89
CA PHE A 67 0.54 9.17 -0.19
C PHE A 67 1.02 9.29 1.25
N SER A 68 1.69 10.39 1.60
CA SER A 68 2.38 10.49 2.88
C SER A 68 1.43 10.60 4.08
N SER A 69 1.44 9.57 4.93
CA SER A 69 0.79 9.61 6.25
C SER A 69 1.41 10.63 7.21
N ARG A 70 2.66 11.04 6.98
CA ARG A 70 3.35 12.03 7.83
C ARG A 70 2.94 13.45 7.47
N LYS A 71 2.79 13.73 6.17
CA LYS A 71 2.40 15.05 5.65
C LYS A 71 0.89 15.28 5.69
N PHE A 72 0.09 14.22 5.67
CA PHE A 72 -1.36 14.35 5.72
C PHE A 72 -1.84 14.87 7.08
N LEU A 73 -2.43 16.08 7.11
CA LEU A 73 -3.10 16.70 8.27
C LEU A 73 -2.40 16.46 9.63
N PRO A 74 -1.12 16.85 9.80
CA PRO A 74 -0.32 16.47 10.98
C PRO A 74 -0.90 17.00 12.30
N GLU A 75 -1.50 18.19 12.27
CA GLU A 75 -2.13 18.78 13.46
C GLU A 75 -3.41 18.04 13.86
N LEU A 76 -4.18 17.53 12.90
CA LEU A 76 -5.34 16.68 13.20
C LEU A 76 -4.88 15.33 13.76
N ARG A 77 -3.80 14.74 13.21
CA ARG A 77 -3.24 13.47 13.72
C ARG A 77 -2.88 13.54 15.20
N LYS A 78 -2.38 14.69 15.66
CA LYS A 78 -2.05 14.92 17.08
C LYS A 78 -3.30 15.08 17.94
N LYS A 79 -4.31 15.78 17.45
CA LYS A 79 -5.52 16.14 18.21
C LYS A 79 -6.57 15.02 18.25
N ASP A 80 -6.83 14.38 17.10
CA ASP A 80 -7.84 13.35 16.93
C ASP A 80 -7.37 12.30 15.91
N LYS A 81 -6.71 11.26 16.41
CA LYS A 81 -6.21 10.15 15.59
C LYS A 81 -7.32 9.37 14.90
N LYS A 82 -8.51 9.27 15.49
CA LYS A 82 -9.61 8.48 14.93
C LYS A 82 -10.18 9.19 13.71
N LYS A 83 -10.47 10.49 13.83
CA LYS A 83 -10.92 11.32 12.71
C LYS A 83 -9.85 11.43 11.63
N TRP A 84 -8.59 11.65 12.02
CA TRP A 84 -7.47 11.68 11.08
C TRP A 84 -7.39 10.40 10.24
N ARG A 85 -7.50 9.23 10.89
CA ARG A 85 -7.44 7.93 10.21
C ARG A 85 -8.57 7.77 9.20
N THR A 86 -9.80 8.07 9.59
CA THR A 86 -10.95 7.99 8.68
C THR A 86 -10.76 8.88 7.46
N LEU A 87 -10.28 10.11 7.64
CA LEU A 87 -10.00 11.01 6.51
C LEU A 87 -8.87 10.49 5.63
N TYR A 88 -7.77 10.03 6.23
CA TYR A 88 -6.61 9.53 5.50
C TYR A 88 -6.97 8.31 4.65
N ASP A 89 -7.72 7.38 5.22
CA ASP A 89 -8.15 6.19 4.49
C ASP A 89 -9.18 6.52 3.41
N THR A 90 -10.04 7.52 3.61
CA THR A 90 -10.99 7.98 2.57
C THR A 90 -10.22 8.47 1.35
N GLU A 91 -9.19 9.31 1.55
CA GLU A 91 -8.34 9.77 0.45
C GLU A 91 -7.61 8.61 -0.24
N ILE A 92 -7.13 7.62 0.52
CA ILE A 92 -6.51 6.42 -0.07
C ILE A 92 -7.51 5.68 -0.97
N LEU A 93 -8.74 5.46 -0.50
CA LEU A 93 -9.77 4.75 -1.27
C LEU A 93 -10.12 5.46 -2.58
N ASP A 94 -10.06 6.80 -2.61
CA ASP A 94 -10.29 7.59 -3.82
C ASP A 94 -9.08 7.57 -4.79
N LEU A 95 -7.87 7.34 -4.27
CA LEU A 95 -6.64 7.32 -5.07
C LEU A 95 -6.35 5.97 -5.72
N ILE A 96 -6.69 4.87 -5.06
CA ILE A 96 -6.30 3.52 -5.49
C ILE A 96 -7.26 2.93 -6.53
N PRO A 97 -6.77 2.11 -7.48
CA PRO A 97 -7.62 1.28 -8.30
C PRO A 97 -8.40 0.26 -7.46
N HIS A 98 -9.63 -0.02 -7.86
CA HIS A 98 -10.41 -1.09 -7.22
C HIS A 98 -9.92 -2.47 -7.68
N VAL A 99 -9.57 -3.32 -6.71
CA VAL A 99 -9.19 -4.73 -6.92
C VAL A 99 -9.96 -5.64 -5.97
N LYS A 100 -10.02 -6.93 -6.28
CA LYS A 100 -10.78 -7.90 -5.47
C LYS A 100 -10.08 -8.31 -4.18
N LEU A 101 -8.77 -8.11 -4.09
CA LEU A 101 -7.96 -8.54 -2.96
C LEU A 101 -6.83 -7.55 -2.73
N ASN A 102 -6.81 -6.97 -1.53
CA ASN A 102 -5.73 -6.12 -1.05
C ASN A 102 -4.93 -6.82 0.05
N ILE A 103 -3.60 -6.72 -0.01
CA ILE A 103 -2.68 -7.31 0.96
C ILE A 103 -1.95 -6.21 1.71
N LEU A 104 -2.09 -6.20 3.04
CA LEU A 104 -1.37 -5.30 3.94
C LEU A 104 -0.02 -5.91 4.34
N ALA A 105 1.00 -5.74 3.49
CA ALA A 105 2.32 -6.31 3.68
C ALA A 105 3.29 -5.34 4.35
N GLY A 106 3.37 -5.42 5.68
CA GLY A 106 4.19 -4.48 6.46
C GLY A 106 3.63 -3.06 6.43
N TYR A 107 2.30 -2.94 6.37
CA TYR A 107 1.58 -1.67 6.48
C TYR A 107 1.50 -1.25 7.95
N MET A 108 2.16 -0.16 8.31
CA MET A 108 2.37 0.26 9.71
C MET A 108 1.32 1.23 10.24
N LEU A 109 0.13 1.26 9.62
CA LEU A 109 -0.99 2.10 10.03
C LEU A 109 -2.22 1.23 10.33
N ILE A 110 -3.07 1.70 11.23
CA ILE A 110 -4.33 1.05 11.57
C ILE A 110 -5.38 1.55 10.59
N LEU A 111 -6.09 0.65 9.93
CA LEU A 111 -7.23 0.98 9.08
C LEU A 111 -8.45 1.43 9.89
N SER A 112 -9.20 2.37 9.33
CA SER A 112 -10.51 2.80 9.79
C SER A 112 -11.57 1.77 9.38
N PRO A 113 -12.74 1.78 10.03
CA PRO A 113 -13.83 0.87 9.67
C PRO A 113 -14.22 0.96 8.19
N ILE A 114 -14.28 2.17 7.61
CA ILE A 114 -14.63 2.35 6.19
C ILE A 114 -13.62 1.66 5.26
N ALA A 115 -12.32 1.72 5.57
CA ALA A 115 -11.33 0.98 4.79
C ALA A 115 -11.45 -0.53 4.96
N CYS A 116 -11.73 -1.02 6.18
CA CYS A 116 -11.95 -2.46 6.40
C CYS A 116 -13.15 -3.01 5.63
N ASP A 117 -14.19 -2.20 5.43
CA ASP A 117 -15.40 -2.61 4.71
C ASP A 117 -15.24 -2.49 3.18
N THR A 118 -14.24 -1.75 2.70
CA THR A 118 -14.08 -1.39 1.27
C THR A 118 -12.89 -2.07 0.60
N LEU A 119 -11.79 -2.31 1.33
CA LEU A 119 -10.56 -2.93 0.81
C LEU A 119 -10.66 -4.45 0.67
#